data_AF-G0N9W2-F1
#
_entry.id   AF-G0N9W2-F1
#
_cell.length_a   1.000
_cell.length_b   1.000
_cell.length_c   1.000
_cell.angle_alpha   90.00
_cell.angle_beta   90.00
_cell.angle_gamma   90.00
#
_symmetry.space_group_name_H-M   'P 1'
#
loop_
_entity.id
_entity.type
_entity.pdbx_description
1 polymer ?
#
loop_
_entity_poly.entity_id
_entity_poly.type
_entity_poly.pdbx_seq_one_letter_code
_entity_poly.pdbx_strand_id
1 'polypeptide(L)'
;MTGGSTYNSTSLSPNDLKNEERKSIDRAFDDVEFRRKETDETNIAVKKSTPVVIFINATIIGLVALTWCLSTQFSKTALNFDKKNFNAPYFMMWFNTNLMLLCFPVYIFVDKLRSKRSINEIAGETFRTFGKKKGFSIRNLFIYVTPFLVFWVGANYPYVRALLLITPSVATSISACNAAFVYILAIFLLGDTINIFKIFSVVLAIGGVVVISLDNEMRIEWLGILCAFLSAFMAAVYKVSFKKIIGNASLGDVSLFMTCLGFLNLTINWIPALVLALTGVETLKFAYAPWGPMVGAALLSMAFNFTINFGIALLNPLVISVGMLCGIPLNTVIDILFRGLETTTLFIVGTCLIILSFLLIIIPYDKLKLNGNITRCTKNDKTGAAVCEKL
;
A
#
# COMPACT_ATOMS: atom_id res chain seq x y z
N MET A 1 61.87 -15.58 46.67
CA MET A 1 61.62 -14.11 46.72
C MET A 1 61.93 -13.61 45.31
N THR A 2 61.04 -13.10 44.48
CA THR A 2 59.79 -12.34 44.64
C THR A 2 58.97 -12.53 43.35
N GLY A 3 57.68 -12.85 43.47
CA GLY A 3 56.70 -12.77 42.38
C GLY A 3 55.82 -11.55 42.58
N GLY A 4 55.80 -10.64 41.61
CA GLY A 4 54.88 -9.51 41.56
C GLY A 4 53.74 -9.80 40.58
N SER A 5 52.50 -9.75 41.06
CA SER A 5 51.31 -9.66 40.21
C SER A 5 50.51 -8.45 40.69
N THR A 6 50.43 -7.46 39.81
CA THR A 6 49.67 -6.22 39.95
C THR A 6 48.19 -6.50 39.72
N TYR A 7 47.35 -6.14 40.70
CA TYR A 7 45.91 -6.01 40.53
C TYR A 7 45.62 -4.75 39.70
N ASN A 8 44.96 -4.90 38.55
CA ASN A 8 44.32 -3.79 37.84
C ASN A 8 42.81 -3.99 37.89
N SER A 9 42.16 -3.25 38.78
CA SER A 9 40.71 -3.03 38.81
C SER A 9 40.34 -2.01 37.73
N THR A 10 39.81 -2.48 36.60
CA THR A 10 39.27 -1.61 35.55
C THR A 10 37.87 -1.13 35.95
N SER A 11 37.76 0.10 36.43
CA SER A 11 36.48 0.78 36.62
C SER A 11 35.82 1.03 35.25
N LEU A 12 34.67 0.38 34.98
CA LEU A 12 33.87 0.66 33.76
C LEU A 12 33.37 2.11 33.78
N SER A 13 33.50 2.80 32.63
CA SER A 13 32.99 4.16 32.45
C SER A 13 31.45 4.17 32.44
N PRO A 14 30.78 5.24 32.94
CA PRO A 14 29.32 5.37 32.89
C PRO A 14 28.70 5.21 31.49
N ASN A 15 29.48 5.47 30.44
CA ASN A 15 29.07 5.28 29.05
C ASN A 15 29.09 3.81 28.62
N ASP A 16 29.97 2.99 29.21
CA ASP A 16 30.07 1.56 28.91
C ASP A 16 28.94 0.79 29.59
N LEU A 17 28.56 1.18 30.82
CA LEU A 17 27.36 0.68 31.50
C LEU A 17 26.07 0.99 30.73
N LYS A 18 25.92 2.21 30.20
CA LYS A 18 24.78 2.57 29.33
C LYS A 18 24.74 1.79 28.02
N ASN A 19 25.90 1.46 27.46
CA ASN A 19 26.00 0.67 26.24
C ASN A 19 25.69 -0.82 26.48
N GLU A 20 26.08 -1.37 27.62
CA GLU A 20 25.71 -2.73 28.02
C GLU A 20 24.22 -2.85 28.36
N GLU A 21 23.65 -1.87 29.08
CA GLU A 21 22.20 -1.80 29.32
C GLU A 21 21.44 -1.75 27.99
N ARG A 22 21.87 -0.90 27.05
CA ARG A 22 21.24 -0.79 25.72
C ARG A 22 21.32 -2.11 24.95
N LYS A 23 22.49 -2.77 24.92
CA LYS A 23 22.67 -4.10 24.29
C LYS A 23 21.87 -5.22 24.97
N SER A 24 21.65 -5.13 26.29
CA SER A 24 20.84 -6.11 27.03
C SER A 24 19.35 -5.94 26.73
N ILE A 25 18.87 -4.70 26.61
CA ILE A 25 17.50 -4.36 26.24
C ILE A 25 17.24 -4.72 24.77
N ASP A 26 18.19 -4.49 23.87
CA ASP A 26 18.07 -4.85 22.46
C ASP A 26 18.00 -6.38 22.30
N ARG A 27 18.81 -7.15 23.03
CA ARG A 27 18.72 -8.63 23.06
C ARG A 27 17.38 -9.11 23.62
N ALA A 28 16.91 -8.54 24.72
CA ALA A 28 15.61 -8.90 25.29
C ALA A 28 14.45 -8.53 24.35
N PHE A 29 14.59 -7.46 23.56
CA PHE A 29 13.60 -7.04 22.58
C PHE A 29 13.60 -7.94 21.34
N ASP A 30 14.78 -8.28 20.82
CA ASP A 30 14.91 -9.25 19.73
C ASP A 30 14.35 -10.61 20.16
N ASP A 31 14.57 -11.05 21.39
CA ASP A 31 13.97 -12.27 21.95
C ASP A 31 12.45 -12.18 22.08
N VAL A 32 11.88 -11.00 22.33
CA VAL A 32 10.43 -10.79 22.41
C VAL A 32 9.80 -10.68 21.02
N GLU A 33 10.44 -10.00 20.07
CA GLU A 33 9.96 -9.90 18.69
C GLU A 33 10.11 -11.25 17.97
N PHE A 34 11.20 -11.97 18.23
CA PHE A 34 11.42 -13.34 17.78
C PHE A 34 10.39 -14.29 18.38
N ARG A 35 10.14 -14.25 19.71
CA ARG A 35 9.05 -15.03 20.31
C ARG A 35 7.68 -14.65 19.78
N ARG A 36 7.42 -13.37 19.50
CA ARG A 36 6.13 -12.94 18.93
C ARG A 36 5.96 -13.45 17.50
N LYS A 37 7.00 -13.36 16.67
CA LYS A 37 7.01 -13.96 15.32
C LYS A 37 6.88 -15.47 15.39
N GLU A 38 7.58 -16.14 16.31
CA GLU A 38 7.52 -17.59 16.50
C GLU A 38 6.15 -18.02 17.02
N THR A 39 5.53 -17.25 17.92
CA THR A 39 4.16 -17.47 18.45
C THR A 39 3.10 -17.18 17.39
N ASP A 40 3.27 -16.15 16.56
CA ASP A 40 2.39 -15.86 15.43
C ASP A 40 2.56 -16.93 14.33
N GLU A 41 3.79 -17.38 14.04
CA GLU A 41 4.08 -18.46 13.09
C GLU A 41 3.60 -19.82 13.59
N THR A 42 3.73 -20.14 14.89
CA THR A 42 3.14 -21.36 15.47
C THR A 42 1.63 -21.27 15.56
N ASN A 43 1.04 -20.13 15.89
CA ASN A 43 -0.42 -19.95 15.82
C ASN A 43 -0.94 -20.02 14.38
N ILE A 44 -0.19 -19.52 13.39
CA ILE A 44 -0.52 -19.65 11.96
C ILE A 44 -0.32 -21.09 11.47
N ALA A 45 0.72 -21.79 11.93
CA ALA A 45 1.01 -23.18 11.58
C ALA A 45 0.02 -24.18 12.21
N VAL A 46 -0.46 -23.90 13.44
CA VAL A 46 -1.55 -24.67 14.09
C VAL A 46 -2.90 -24.38 13.42
N LYS A 47 -3.07 -23.22 12.77
CA LYS A 47 -4.30 -22.83 12.05
C LYS A 47 -4.29 -23.22 10.57
N LYS A 48 -3.57 -24.28 10.20
CA LYS A 48 -3.59 -24.82 8.84
C LYS A 48 -4.86 -25.70 8.67
N SER A 49 -5.86 -25.09 8.03
CA SER A 49 -7.09 -25.68 7.49
C SER A 49 -8.29 -25.87 8.44
N THR A 50 -8.79 -24.75 9.00
CA THR A 50 -10.18 -24.68 9.49
C THR A 50 -11.01 -23.92 8.45
N PRO A 51 -12.23 -24.38 8.08
CA PRO A 51 -13.12 -23.67 7.14
C PRO A 51 -13.36 -22.20 7.51
N VAL A 52 -13.27 -21.89 8.81
CA VAL A 52 -13.32 -20.52 9.36
C VAL A 52 -12.25 -19.60 8.76
N VAL A 53 -11.02 -20.07 8.53
CA VAL A 53 -9.94 -19.22 7.95
C VAL A 53 -10.23 -18.91 6.49
N ILE A 54 -10.70 -19.90 5.72
CA ILE A 54 -11.07 -19.71 4.32
C ILE A 54 -12.24 -18.72 4.23
N PHE A 55 -13.25 -18.87 5.09
CA PHE A 55 -14.37 -17.96 5.16
C PHE A 55 -13.96 -16.53 5.52
N ILE A 56 -13.08 -16.34 6.50
CA ILE A 56 -12.53 -15.02 6.87
C ILE A 56 -11.76 -14.41 5.69
N ASN A 57 -10.89 -15.18 5.03
CA ASN A 57 -10.14 -14.72 3.85
C ASN A 57 -11.08 -14.26 2.73
N ALA A 58 -12.08 -15.09 2.39
CA ALA A 58 -13.06 -14.76 1.35
C ALA A 58 -13.88 -13.51 1.70
N THR A 59 -14.27 -13.39 2.98
CA THR A 59 -15.01 -12.21 3.48
C THR A 59 -14.16 -10.95 3.33
N ILE A 60 -12.90 -10.97 3.74
CA ILE A 60 -12.00 -9.81 3.61
C ILE A 60 -11.74 -9.47 2.14
N ILE A 61 -11.51 -10.46 1.26
CA ILE A 61 -11.37 -10.24 -0.19
C ILE A 61 -12.59 -9.51 -0.75
N GLY A 62 -13.79 -10.01 -0.44
CA GLY A 62 -15.05 -9.39 -0.87
C GLY A 62 -15.20 -7.96 -0.35
N LEU A 63 -14.86 -7.72 0.92
CA LEU A 63 -14.98 -6.41 1.55
C LEU A 63 -13.99 -5.40 0.96
N VAL A 64 -12.74 -5.79 0.69
CA VAL A 64 -11.74 -4.97 -0.02
C VAL A 64 -12.24 -4.63 -1.43
N ALA A 65 -12.70 -5.63 -2.19
CA ALA A 65 -13.18 -5.43 -3.55
C ALA A 65 -14.38 -4.47 -3.60
N LEU A 66 -15.36 -4.67 -2.71
CA LEU A 66 -16.57 -3.85 -2.62
C LEU A 66 -16.26 -2.41 -2.20
N THR A 67 -15.49 -2.22 -1.12
CA THR A 67 -15.19 -0.88 -0.59
C THR A 67 -14.38 -0.04 -1.58
N TRP A 68 -13.38 -0.64 -2.25
CA TRP A 68 -12.62 0.02 -3.31
C TRP A 68 -13.49 0.39 -4.52
N CYS A 69 -14.27 -0.57 -5.00
CA CYS A 69 -15.12 -0.40 -6.17
C CYS A 69 -16.19 0.67 -5.92
N LEU A 70 -16.94 0.54 -4.83
CA LEU A 70 -17.98 1.52 -4.48
C LEU A 70 -17.38 2.90 -4.21
N SER A 71 -16.23 3.02 -3.55
CA SER A 71 -15.55 4.31 -3.37
C SER A 71 -15.29 5.01 -4.70
N THR A 72 -14.79 4.27 -5.70
CA THR A 72 -14.49 4.80 -7.03
C THR A 72 -15.77 5.16 -7.78
N GLN A 73 -16.80 4.31 -7.70
CA GLN A 73 -18.09 4.52 -8.36
C GLN A 73 -18.82 5.74 -7.79
N PHE A 74 -18.91 5.85 -6.47
CA PHE A 74 -19.44 7.02 -5.77
C PHE A 74 -18.64 8.27 -6.10
N SER A 75 -17.30 8.15 -6.22
CA SER A 75 -16.47 9.29 -6.63
C SER A 75 -16.86 9.80 -8.01
N LYS A 76 -17.00 8.91 -9.00
CA LYS A 76 -17.46 9.35 -10.32
C LYS A 76 -18.92 9.84 -10.31
N THR A 77 -19.80 9.24 -9.52
CA THR A 77 -21.19 9.71 -9.40
C THR A 77 -21.25 11.12 -8.83
N ALA A 78 -20.45 11.44 -7.81
CA ALA A 78 -20.40 12.81 -7.27
C ALA A 78 -19.91 13.80 -8.33
N LEU A 79 -18.87 13.45 -9.09
CA LEU A 79 -18.32 14.32 -10.14
C LEU A 79 -19.27 14.51 -11.34
N ASN A 80 -20.15 13.56 -11.60
CA ASN A 80 -21.11 13.63 -12.72
C ASN A 80 -22.49 14.16 -12.31
N PHE A 81 -22.79 14.30 -11.02
CA PHE A 81 -24.13 14.67 -10.53
C PHE A 81 -24.57 16.06 -11.01
N ASP A 82 -23.67 17.04 -10.93
CA ASP A 82 -23.91 18.39 -11.44
C ASP A 82 -22.64 18.99 -12.03
N LYS A 83 -22.28 18.55 -13.23
CA LYS A 83 -21.08 19.04 -13.94
C LYS A 83 -21.06 20.56 -14.15
N LYS A 84 -22.22 21.23 -14.13
CA LYS A 84 -22.33 22.67 -14.35
C LYS A 84 -22.00 23.48 -13.09
N ASN A 85 -22.28 22.94 -11.92
CA ASN A 85 -22.07 23.63 -10.64
C ASN A 85 -20.97 23.00 -9.76
N PHE A 86 -20.55 21.77 -10.05
CA PHE A 86 -19.56 21.01 -9.28
C PHE A 86 -18.61 20.23 -10.20
N ASN A 87 -17.48 20.85 -10.55
CA ASN A 87 -16.35 20.24 -11.23
C ASN A 87 -15.06 20.54 -10.45
N ALA A 88 -14.88 19.84 -9.33
CA ALA A 88 -13.80 20.09 -8.38
C ALA A 88 -13.10 18.77 -7.95
N PRO A 89 -12.33 18.13 -8.85
CA PRO A 89 -11.62 16.89 -8.56
C PRO A 89 -10.58 17.02 -7.43
N TYR A 90 -9.91 18.17 -7.31
CA TYR A 90 -8.98 18.44 -6.22
C TYR A 90 -9.71 18.58 -4.89
N PHE A 91 -10.81 19.33 -4.84
CA PHE A 91 -11.64 19.43 -3.63
C PHE A 91 -12.15 18.06 -3.16
N MET A 92 -12.60 17.22 -4.10
CA MET A 92 -13.03 15.85 -3.79
C MET A 92 -11.89 15.01 -3.20
N MET A 93 -10.70 15.06 -3.81
CA MET A 93 -9.51 14.35 -3.34
C MET A 93 -9.08 14.82 -1.94
N TRP A 94 -9.09 16.13 -1.71
CA TRP A 94 -8.80 16.74 -0.41
C TRP A 94 -9.80 16.25 0.65
N PHE A 95 -11.11 16.32 0.36
CA PHE A 95 -12.17 15.90 1.28
C PHE A 95 -12.08 14.41 1.63
N ASN A 96 -11.89 13.54 0.63
CA ASN A 96 -11.77 12.10 0.83
C ASN A 96 -10.55 11.75 1.70
N THR A 97 -9.41 12.39 1.45
CA THR A 97 -8.16 12.15 2.18
C THR A 97 -8.25 12.59 3.65
N ASN A 98 -9.10 13.55 4.00
CA ASN A 98 -9.26 14.00 5.38
C ASN A 98 -9.74 12.88 6.33
N LEU A 99 -10.52 11.91 5.86
CA LEU A 99 -10.96 10.80 6.71
C LEU A 99 -9.82 9.84 7.10
N MET A 100 -8.65 9.93 6.47
CA MET A 100 -7.46 9.18 6.90
C MET A 100 -6.96 9.61 8.29
N LEU A 101 -7.39 10.77 8.81
CA LEU A 101 -7.18 11.19 10.20
C LEU A 101 -7.70 10.16 11.21
N LEU A 102 -8.71 9.37 10.82
CA LEU A 102 -9.33 8.37 11.68
C LEU A 102 -8.58 7.03 11.68
N CYS A 103 -7.56 6.84 10.82
CA CYS A 103 -6.82 5.58 10.72
C CYS A 103 -6.18 5.15 12.05
N PHE A 104 -5.48 6.05 12.76
CA PHE A 104 -4.83 5.73 14.03
C PHE A 104 -5.81 5.61 15.21
N PRO A 105 -6.80 6.51 15.38
CA PRO A 105 -7.87 6.31 16.38
C PRO A 105 -8.59 4.98 16.23
N VAL A 106 -8.92 4.58 15.00
CA VAL A 106 -9.58 3.30 14.71
C VAL A 106 -8.63 2.13 14.97
N TYR A 107 -7.34 2.24 14.62
CA TYR A 107 -6.34 1.22 14.95
C TYR A 107 -6.25 0.98 16.46
N ILE A 108 -6.17 2.04 17.27
CA ILE A 108 -6.18 1.94 18.73
C ILE A 108 -7.46 1.28 19.23
N PHE A 109 -8.61 1.68 18.68
CA PHE A 109 -9.90 1.13 19.08
C PHE A 109 -9.98 -0.39 18.83
N VAL A 110 -9.49 -0.85 17.68
CA VAL A 110 -9.46 -2.27 17.32
C VAL A 110 -8.44 -3.05 18.14
N ASP A 111 -7.25 -2.51 18.36
CA ASP A 111 -6.25 -3.19 19.18
C ASP A 111 -6.69 -3.25 20.66
N LYS A 112 -7.41 -2.24 21.15
CA LYS A 112 -8.09 -2.28 22.45
C LYS A 112 -9.12 -3.42 22.52
N LEU A 113 -9.95 -3.57 21.48
CA LEU A 113 -10.94 -4.65 21.38
C LEU A 113 -10.29 -6.03 21.33
N ARG A 114 -9.15 -6.17 20.64
CA ARG A 114 -8.45 -7.45 20.44
C ARG A 114 -7.59 -7.85 21.64
N SER A 115 -6.86 -6.91 22.23
CA SER A 115 -5.80 -7.17 23.20
C SER A 115 -6.19 -6.79 24.64
N LYS A 116 -7.34 -6.13 24.87
CA LYS A 116 -7.79 -5.58 26.17
C LYS A 116 -6.76 -4.69 26.90
N ARG A 117 -5.74 -4.19 26.19
CA ARG A 117 -4.68 -3.33 26.74
C ARG A 117 -5.15 -1.87 26.86
N SER A 118 -4.45 -1.09 27.69
CA SER A 118 -4.77 0.33 27.87
C SER A 118 -4.38 1.14 26.63
N ILE A 119 -5.20 2.13 26.25
CA ILE A 119 -4.97 3.01 25.09
C ILE A 119 -3.61 3.71 25.18
N ASN A 120 -3.23 4.13 26.38
CA ASN A 120 -1.99 4.85 26.61
C ASN A 120 -0.74 3.97 26.42
N GLU A 121 -0.85 2.67 26.67
CA GLU A 121 0.24 1.72 26.43
C GLU A 121 0.45 1.48 24.93
N ILE A 122 -0.64 1.27 24.18
CA ILE A 122 -0.59 1.04 22.71
C ILE A 122 -0.07 2.28 21.98
N ALA A 123 -0.57 3.46 22.36
CA ALA A 123 -0.09 4.72 21.80
C ALA A 123 1.37 4.96 22.17
N GLY A 124 1.73 4.79 23.45
CA GLY A 124 3.10 4.95 23.95
C GLY A 124 4.09 4.01 23.26
N GLU A 125 3.73 2.74 23.05
CA GLU A 125 4.53 1.77 22.31
C GLU A 125 4.72 2.17 20.85
N THR A 126 3.66 2.61 20.16
CA THR A 126 3.74 3.02 18.75
C THR A 126 4.62 4.26 18.58
N PHE A 127 4.40 5.30 19.41
CA PHE A 127 5.23 6.50 19.39
C PHE A 127 6.69 6.20 19.73
N ARG A 128 6.95 5.30 20.70
CA ARG A 128 8.31 4.89 21.07
C ARG A 128 8.97 4.06 19.98
N THR A 129 8.24 3.18 19.30
CA THR A 129 8.76 2.32 18.21
C THR A 129 9.12 3.15 17.00
N PHE A 130 8.20 4.02 16.57
CA PHE A 130 8.45 4.96 15.49
C PHE A 130 9.62 5.90 15.82
N GLY A 131 9.65 6.37 17.07
CA GLY A 131 10.68 7.25 17.61
C GLY A 131 12.07 6.64 17.74
N LYS A 132 12.18 5.36 18.13
CA LYS A 132 13.47 4.65 18.22
C LYS A 132 14.06 4.36 16.85
N LYS A 133 13.25 4.06 15.83
CA LYS A 133 13.73 3.78 14.46
C LYS A 133 14.33 5.00 13.76
N LYS A 134 13.94 6.23 14.12
CA LYS A 134 14.31 7.46 13.37
C LYS A 134 14.62 8.73 14.18
N GLY A 135 14.62 8.67 15.51
CA GLY A 135 14.77 9.83 16.39
C GLY A 135 13.44 10.58 16.55
N PHE A 136 12.81 10.44 17.71
CA PHE A 136 11.50 11.03 17.97
C PHE A 136 11.60 12.55 18.11
N SER A 137 11.27 13.28 17.04
CA SER A 137 10.86 14.67 17.12
C SER A 137 9.65 14.84 16.22
N ILE A 138 8.56 15.40 16.76
CA ILE A 138 7.33 15.72 16.01
C ILE A 138 7.66 16.53 14.76
N ARG A 139 8.64 17.44 14.86
CA ARG A 139 9.18 18.20 13.72
C ARG A 139 9.75 17.30 12.63
N ASN A 140 10.55 16.31 13.00
CA ASN A 140 11.15 15.38 12.03
C ASN A 140 10.07 14.50 11.39
N LEU A 141 9.06 14.04 12.14
CA LEU A 141 7.93 13.32 11.59
C LEU A 141 7.24 14.13 10.48
N PHE A 142 6.93 15.41 10.73
CA PHE A 142 6.33 16.28 9.72
C PHE A 142 7.23 16.47 8.49
N ILE A 143 8.53 16.70 8.68
CA ILE A 143 9.50 16.82 7.58
C ILE A 143 9.56 15.52 6.75
N TYR A 144 9.49 14.35 7.40
CA TYR A 144 9.49 13.06 6.71
C TYR A 144 8.19 12.79 5.96
N VAL A 145 7.03 13.15 6.51
CA VAL A 145 5.71 12.86 5.91
C VAL A 145 5.36 13.85 4.79
N THR A 146 5.85 15.09 4.85
CA THR A 146 5.51 16.15 3.88
C THR A 146 5.81 15.75 2.41
N PRO A 147 6.97 15.19 2.05
CA PRO A 147 7.22 14.71 0.68
C PRO A 147 6.25 13.61 0.24
N PHE A 148 5.81 12.75 1.17
CA PHE A 148 4.83 11.72 0.88
C PHE A 148 3.43 12.27 0.62
N LEU A 149 3.09 13.42 1.22
CA LEU A 149 1.86 14.12 0.88
C LEU A 149 1.87 14.54 -0.60
N VAL A 150 3.00 15.00 -1.13
CA VAL A 150 3.14 15.37 -2.54
C VAL A 150 2.91 14.16 -3.45
N PHE A 151 3.51 13.01 -3.14
CA PHE A 151 3.26 11.78 -3.90
C PHE A 151 1.81 11.30 -3.77
N TRP A 152 1.20 11.46 -2.58
CA TRP A 152 -0.20 11.10 -2.35
C TRP A 152 -1.15 11.94 -3.20
N VAL A 153 -0.96 13.27 -3.21
CA VAL A 153 -1.73 14.19 -4.06
C VAL A 153 -1.46 13.89 -5.53
N GLY A 154 -0.19 13.68 -5.91
CA GLY A 154 0.21 13.33 -7.27
C GLY A 154 -0.37 12.00 -7.77
N ALA A 155 -0.74 11.09 -6.86
CA ALA A 155 -1.45 9.86 -7.22
C ALA A 155 -2.97 10.06 -7.28
N ASN A 156 -3.55 10.67 -6.25
CA ASN A 156 -5.01 10.74 -6.10
C ASN A 156 -5.65 11.83 -6.98
N TYR A 157 -5.01 12.98 -7.15
CA TYR A 157 -5.58 14.06 -7.98
C TYR A 157 -5.72 13.64 -9.46
N PRO A 158 -4.68 13.11 -10.14
CA PRO A 158 -4.82 12.61 -11.50
C PRO A 158 -5.82 11.45 -11.59
N TYR A 159 -5.93 10.60 -10.56
CA TYR A 159 -6.94 9.54 -10.53
C TYR A 159 -8.36 10.08 -10.56
N VAL A 160 -8.69 11.00 -9.65
CA VAL A 160 -10.02 11.62 -9.55
C VAL A 160 -10.31 12.45 -10.81
N ARG A 161 -9.29 13.10 -11.39
CA ARG A 161 -9.42 13.79 -12.67
C ARG A 161 -9.66 12.83 -13.83
N ALA A 162 -9.01 11.66 -13.85
CA ALA A 162 -9.30 10.62 -14.84
C ALA A 162 -10.75 10.15 -14.74
N LEU A 163 -11.31 10.06 -13.54
CA LEU A 163 -12.73 9.74 -13.33
C LEU A 163 -13.68 10.80 -13.91
N LEU A 164 -13.25 11.99 -14.35
CA LEU A 164 -14.13 12.87 -15.14
C LEU A 164 -14.21 12.43 -16.60
N LEU A 165 -13.11 11.92 -17.13
CA LEU A 165 -12.87 11.75 -18.57
C LEU A 165 -13.10 10.30 -19.04
N ILE A 166 -12.81 9.31 -18.19
CA ILE A 166 -12.94 7.88 -18.49
C ILE A 166 -13.82 7.17 -17.47
N THR A 167 -14.25 5.94 -17.76
CA THR A 167 -15.07 5.15 -16.84
C THR A 167 -14.22 4.57 -15.69
N PRO A 168 -14.80 4.32 -14.50
CA PRO A 168 -14.09 3.71 -13.38
C PRO A 168 -13.45 2.38 -13.72
N SER A 169 -14.08 1.56 -14.57
CA SER A 169 -13.47 0.30 -15.02
C SER A 169 -12.19 0.53 -15.78
N VAL A 170 -12.16 1.45 -16.74
CA VAL A 170 -10.92 1.79 -17.47
C VAL A 170 -9.88 2.37 -16.51
N ALA A 171 -10.28 3.28 -15.60
CA ALA A 171 -9.37 3.90 -14.64
C ALA A 171 -8.77 2.88 -13.66
N THR A 172 -9.57 1.94 -13.16
CA THR A 172 -9.13 0.89 -12.21
C THR A 172 -8.29 -0.18 -12.89
N SER A 173 -8.62 -0.56 -14.13
CA SER A 173 -7.77 -1.42 -14.96
C SER A 173 -6.39 -0.79 -15.15
N ILE A 174 -6.30 0.46 -15.63
CA ILE A 174 -5.01 1.14 -15.80
C ILE A 174 -4.26 1.30 -14.46
N SER A 175 -4.98 1.57 -13.38
CA SER A 175 -4.37 1.72 -12.05
C SER A 175 -3.76 0.42 -11.50
N ALA A 176 -4.20 -0.75 -11.96
CA ALA A 176 -3.62 -2.02 -11.58
C ALA A 176 -2.16 -2.19 -12.10
N CYS A 177 -1.78 -1.47 -13.15
CA CYS A 177 -0.39 -1.39 -13.63
C CYS A 177 0.58 -0.79 -12.60
N ASN A 178 0.07 -0.16 -11.54
CA ASN A 178 0.86 0.24 -10.37
C ASN A 178 1.76 -0.89 -9.85
N ALA A 179 1.28 -2.15 -9.83
CA ALA A 179 2.09 -3.29 -9.40
C ALA A 179 3.35 -3.50 -10.28
N ALA A 180 3.23 -3.29 -11.59
CA ALA A 180 4.36 -3.35 -12.52
C ALA A 180 5.36 -2.21 -12.26
N PHE A 181 4.88 -0.99 -12.07
CA PHE A 181 5.76 0.14 -11.73
C PHE A 181 6.45 -0.04 -10.37
N VAL A 182 5.75 -0.57 -9.37
CA VAL A 182 6.35 -0.89 -8.07
C VAL A 182 7.49 -1.87 -8.24
N TYR A 183 7.34 -2.89 -9.08
CA TYR A 183 8.41 -3.86 -9.35
C TYR A 183 9.61 -3.21 -10.05
N ILE A 184 9.40 -2.45 -11.11
CA ILE A 184 10.48 -1.73 -11.83
C ILE A 184 11.23 -0.82 -10.85
N LEU A 185 10.50 0.02 -10.11
CA LEU A 185 11.08 0.94 -9.14
C LEU A 185 11.76 0.21 -7.97
N ALA A 186 11.28 -0.96 -7.55
CA ALA A 186 11.93 -1.76 -6.52
C ALA A 186 13.31 -2.25 -6.97
N ILE A 187 13.45 -2.69 -8.23
CA ILE A 187 14.79 -3.05 -8.78
C ILE A 187 15.73 -1.85 -8.71
N PHE A 188 15.29 -0.68 -9.18
CA PHE A 188 16.15 0.52 -9.24
C PHE A 188 16.45 1.12 -7.86
N LEU A 189 15.46 1.22 -6.96
CA LEU A 189 15.61 1.93 -5.69
C LEU A 189 16.03 1.03 -4.53
N LEU A 190 15.65 -0.25 -4.53
CA LEU A 190 15.94 -1.21 -3.45
C LEU A 190 17.04 -2.21 -3.84
N GLY A 191 17.37 -2.35 -5.13
CA GLY A 191 18.37 -3.33 -5.59
C GLY A 191 17.84 -4.77 -5.59
N ASP A 192 16.52 -4.95 -5.72
CA ASP A 192 15.90 -6.27 -5.81
C ASP A 192 16.36 -7.02 -7.08
N THR A 193 16.46 -8.35 -7.00
CA THR A 193 16.91 -9.18 -8.12
C THR A 193 15.90 -9.21 -9.26
N ILE A 194 16.42 -9.21 -10.50
CA ILE A 194 15.60 -9.28 -11.70
C ILE A 194 15.09 -10.71 -11.87
N ASN A 195 13.77 -10.86 -11.94
CA ASN A 195 13.10 -12.09 -12.32
C ASN A 195 12.44 -11.94 -13.70
N ILE A 196 12.73 -12.90 -14.60
CA ILE A 196 12.26 -12.89 -15.99
C ILE A 196 10.73 -12.95 -16.09
N PHE A 197 10.07 -13.71 -15.20
CA PHE A 197 8.61 -13.82 -15.17
C PHE A 197 7.96 -12.49 -14.76
N LYS A 198 8.59 -11.77 -13.82
CA LYS A 198 8.12 -10.44 -13.41
C LYS A 198 8.35 -9.40 -14.51
N ILE A 199 9.44 -9.48 -15.28
CA ILE A 199 9.62 -8.62 -16.48
C ILE A 199 8.52 -8.91 -17.51
N PHE A 200 8.24 -10.17 -17.81
CA PHE A 200 7.17 -10.54 -18.73
C PHE A 200 5.81 -9.97 -18.26
N SER A 201 5.56 -9.99 -16.96
CA SER A 201 4.38 -9.37 -16.37
C SER A 201 4.30 -7.86 -16.65
N VAL A 202 5.41 -7.13 -16.55
CA VAL A 202 5.47 -5.70 -16.87
C VAL A 202 5.08 -5.45 -18.32
N VAL A 203 5.60 -6.26 -19.25
CA VAL A 203 5.27 -6.15 -20.68
C VAL A 203 3.77 -6.37 -20.92
N LEU A 204 3.18 -7.38 -20.26
CA LEU A 204 1.73 -7.62 -20.32
C LEU A 204 0.90 -6.45 -19.77
N ALA A 205 1.34 -5.80 -18.68
CA ALA A 205 0.63 -4.63 -18.14
C ALA A 205 0.65 -3.46 -19.13
N ILE A 206 1.82 -3.15 -19.71
CA ILE A 206 1.94 -2.06 -20.69
C ILE A 206 1.14 -2.39 -21.94
N GLY A 207 1.23 -3.62 -22.44
CA GLY A 207 0.44 -4.10 -23.58
C GLY A 207 -1.06 -3.98 -23.33
N GLY A 208 -1.53 -4.36 -22.14
CA GLY A 208 -2.93 -4.22 -21.75
C GLY A 208 -3.43 -2.77 -21.76
N VAL A 209 -2.62 -1.82 -21.27
CA VAL A 209 -2.94 -0.38 -21.34
C VAL A 209 -3.02 0.10 -22.78
N VAL A 210 -2.08 -0.31 -23.64
CA VAL A 210 -2.09 0.05 -25.06
C VAL A 210 -3.34 -0.50 -25.75
N VAL A 211 -3.70 -1.76 -25.52
CA VAL A 211 -4.90 -2.38 -26.09
C VAL A 211 -6.17 -1.64 -25.66
N ILE A 212 -6.30 -1.28 -24.38
CA ILE A 212 -7.43 -0.46 -23.90
C ILE A 212 -7.42 0.93 -24.56
N SER A 213 -6.25 1.51 -24.81
CA SER A 213 -6.13 2.85 -25.39
C SER A 213 -6.47 2.90 -26.88
N LEU A 214 -6.36 1.77 -27.59
CA LEU A 214 -6.72 1.65 -29.01
C LEU A 214 -8.22 1.43 -29.23
N ASP A 215 -8.98 1.28 -28.14
CA ASP A 215 -10.42 1.10 -28.19
C ASP A 215 -11.13 2.43 -28.53
N ASN A 216 -11.37 2.64 -29.83
CA ASN A 216 -12.01 3.83 -30.37
C ASN A 216 -13.54 3.85 -30.18
N GLU A 217 -14.15 2.72 -29.82
CA GLU A 217 -15.60 2.60 -29.63
C GLU A 217 -16.01 3.15 -28.26
N MET A 218 -15.15 2.96 -27.26
CA MET A 218 -15.33 3.60 -25.97
C MET A 218 -15.02 5.11 -26.08
N ARG A 219 -15.83 5.94 -25.41
CA ARG A 219 -15.56 7.39 -25.25
C ARG A 219 -14.36 7.62 -24.32
N ILE A 220 -13.17 7.17 -24.71
CA ILE A 220 -11.95 7.29 -23.93
C ILE A 220 -11.22 8.56 -24.36
N GLU A 221 -11.17 9.54 -23.47
CA GLU A 221 -10.28 10.68 -23.68
C GLU A 221 -8.84 10.30 -23.33
N TRP A 222 -7.91 10.50 -24.26
CA TRP A 222 -6.47 10.25 -24.07
C TRP A 222 -5.90 10.95 -22.82
N LEU A 223 -6.43 12.13 -22.48
CA LEU A 223 -6.04 12.85 -21.27
C LEU A 223 -6.41 12.07 -20.00
N GLY A 224 -7.52 11.34 -20.00
CA GLY A 224 -7.94 10.47 -18.89
C GLY A 224 -7.02 9.26 -18.72
N ILE A 225 -6.61 8.64 -19.82
CA ILE A 225 -5.63 7.54 -19.81
C ILE A 225 -4.30 8.03 -19.23
N LEU A 226 -3.80 9.17 -19.71
CA LEU A 226 -2.56 9.76 -19.21
C LEU A 226 -2.64 10.09 -17.72
N CYS A 227 -3.76 10.64 -17.25
CA CYS A 227 -3.98 10.93 -15.83
C CYS A 227 -4.03 9.65 -14.98
N ALA A 228 -4.69 8.59 -15.44
CA ALA A 228 -4.74 7.30 -14.74
C ALA A 228 -3.36 6.61 -14.70
N PHE A 229 -2.61 6.68 -15.79
CA PHE A 229 -1.25 6.15 -15.87
C PHE A 229 -0.29 6.91 -14.94
N LEU A 230 -0.37 8.25 -14.93
CA LEU A 230 0.41 9.10 -14.03
C LEU A 230 0.08 8.80 -12.55
N SER A 231 -1.21 8.60 -12.25
CA SER A 231 -1.65 8.18 -10.92
C SER A 231 -1.03 6.84 -10.50
N ALA A 232 -1.07 5.83 -11.38
CA ALA A 232 -0.48 4.52 -11.13
C ALA A 232 1.03 4.62 -10.85
N PHE A 233 1.74 5.45 -11.63
CA PHE A 233 3.17 5.69 -11.45
C PHE A 233 3.48 6.42 -10.13
N MET A 234 2.78 7.51 -9.81
CA MET A 234 2.97 8.25 -8.55
C MET A 234 2.63 7.39 -7.33
N ALA A 235 1.59 6.54 -7.43
CA ALA A 235 1.26 5.57 -6.38
C ALA A 235 2.38 4.53 -6.19
N ALA A 236 3.06 4.13 -7.26
CA ALA A 236 4.21 3.24 -7.18
C ALA A 236 5.41 3.91 -6.51
N VAL A 237 5.72 5.16 -6.90
CA VAL A 237 6.76 5.98 -6.26
C VAL A 237 6.48 6.14 -4.77
N TYR A 238 5.24 6.44 -4.39
CA TYR A 238 4.80 6.50 -2.98
C TYR A 238 5.12 5.20 -2.24
N LYS A 239 4.67 4.05 -2.76
CA LYS A 239 4.85 2.73 -2.12
C LYS A 239 6.32 2.34 -1.98
N VAL A 240 7.12 2.52 -3.04
CA VAL A 240 8.54 2.13 -3.05
C VAL A 240 9.36 3.06 -2.16
N SER A 241 9.11 4.37 -2.21
CA SER A 241 9.75 5.34 -1.32
C SER A 241 9.38 5.08 0.14
N PHE A 242 8.12 4.70 0.41
CA PHE A 242 7.65 4.36 1.75
C PHE A 242 8.43 3.17 2.29
N LYS A 243 8.53 2.08 1.49
CA LYS A 243 9.31 0.90 1.85
C LYS A 243 10.80 1.21 2.04
N LYS A 244 11.40 2.03 1.18
CA LYS A 244 12.82 2.40 1.27
C LYS A 244 13.13 3.26 2.50
N ILE A 245 12.27 4.24 2.79
CA ILE A 245 12.50 5.19 3.87
C ILE A 245 12.10 4.58 5.21
N ILE A 246 10.94 3.94 5.32
CA ILE A 246 10.38 3.48 6.61
C ILE A 246 10.79 2.03 6.90
N GLY A 247 11.08 1.22 5.87
CA GLY A 247 11.49 -0.18 6.04
C GLY A 247 10.33 -1.07 6.50
N ASN A 248 10.65 -2.04 7.36
CA ASN A 248 9.66 -2.93 7.98
C ASN A 248 8.88 -2.16 9.07
N ALA A 249 7.86 -1.43 8.64
CA ALA A 249 6.93 -0.71 9.50
C ALA A 249 5.95 -1.68 10.15
N SER A 250 5.70 -1.51 11.46
CA SER A 250 4.56 -2.18 12.08
C SER A 250 3.25 -1.54 11.61
N LEU A 251 2.12 -2.23 11.80
CA LEU A 251 0.81 -1.70 11.42
C LEU A 251 0.44 -0.41 12.18
N GLY A 252 0.87 -0.30 13.43
CA GLY A 252 0.76 0.93 14.21
C GLY A 252 1.56 2.07 13.58
N ASP A 253 2.80 1.81 13.15
CA ASP A 253 3.64 2.80 12.46
C ASP A 253 2.98 3.30 11.17
N VAL A 254 2.41 2.40 10.36
CA VAL A 254 1.70 2.75 9.12
C VAL A 254 0.45 3.56 9.43
N SER A 255 -0.32 3.18 10.43
CA SER A 255 -1.56 3.88 10.80
C SER A 255 -1.30 5.28 11.34
N LEU A 256 -0.24 5.44 12.14
CA LEU A 256 0.24 6.72 12.64
C LEU A 256 0.74 7.61 11.50
N PHE A 257 1.50 7.04 10.57
CA PHE A 257 1.96 7.74 9.37
C PHE A 257 0.79 8.27 8.52
N MET A 258 -0.20 7.41 8.24
CA MET A 258 -1.38 7.79 7.46
C MET A 258 -2.21 8.88 8.15
N THR A 259 -2.29 8.85 9.48
CA THR A 259 -2.97 9.90 10.27
C THR A 259 -2.23 11.22 10.21
N CYS A 260 -0.90 11.21 10.33
CA CYS A 260 -0.07 12.40 10.14
C CYS A 260 -0.20 12.96 8.71
N LEU A 261 -0.26 12.08 7.70
CA LEU A 261 -0.49 12.46 6.31
C LEU A 261 -1.87 13.11 6.14
N GLY A 262 -2.92 12.55 6.75
CA GLY A 262 -4.26 13.14 6.76
C GLY A 262 -4.31 14.51 7.44
N PHE A 263 -3.55 14.69 8.53
CA PHE A 263 -3.43 15.98 9.21
C PHE A 263 -2.74 17.02 8.33
N LEU A 264 -1.61 16.67 7.73
CA LEU A 264 -0.91 17.54 6.79
C LEU A 264 -1.78 17.87 5.57
N ASN A 265 -2.54 16.89 5.06
CA ASN A 265 -3.52 17.11 3.98
C ASN A 265 -4.55 18.16 4.38
N LEU A 266 -5.13 18.05 5.58
CA LEU A 266 -6.09 19.03 6.08
C LEU A 266 -5.48 20.44 6.14
N THR A 267 -4.25 20.58 6.63
CA THR A 267 -3.60 21.88 6.88
C THR A 267 -2.93 22.51 5.65
N ILE A 268 -2.43 21.72 4.71
CA ILE A 268 -1.66 22.21 3.54
C ILE A 268 -2.54 22.25 2.29
N ASN A 269 -3.29 21.18 2.02
CA ASN A 269 -4.00 21.03 0.74
C ASN A 269 -5.31 21.84 0.66
N TRP A 270 -5.77 22.47 1.74
CA TRP A 270 -6.90 23.40 1.64
C TRP A 270 -6.54 24.67 0.85
N ILE A 271 -5.27 25.11 0.88
CA ILE A 271 -4.82 26.33 0.18
C ILE A 271 -4.87 26.12 -1.34
N PRO A 272 -4.24 25.07 -1.93
CA PRO A 272 -4.39 24.81 -3.36
C PRO A 272 -5.85 24.56 -3.77
N ALA A 273 -6.65 23.89 -2.94
CA ALA A 273 -8.08 23.70 -3.22
C ALA A 273 -8.80 25.06 -3.35
N LEU A 274 -8.51 26.00 -2.44
CA LEU A 274 -9.07 27.34 -2.49
C LEU A 274 -8.56 28.13 -3.70
N VAL A 275 -7.27 28.06 -4.01
CA VAL A 275 -6.69 28.73 -5.19
C VAL A 275 -7.33 28.21 -6.49
N LEU A 276 -7.53 26.90 -6.62
CA LEU A 276 -8.19 26.29 -7.79
C LEU A 276 -9.66 26.72 -7.92
N ALA A 277 -10.35 26.87 -6.78
CA ALA A 277 -11.72 27.38 -6.77
C ALA A 277 -11.79 28.88 -7.13
N LEU A 278 -10.87 29.71 -6.62
CA LEU A 278 -10.83 31.15 -6.90
C LEU A 278 -10.37 31.49 -8.32
N THR A 279 -9.44 30.70 -8.88
CA THR A 279 -8.96 30.86 -10.26
C THR A 279 -9.98 30.37 -11.31
N GLY A 280 -11.08 29.73 -10.88
CA GLY A 280 -12.11 29.21 -11.76
C GLY A 280 -11.69 27.95 -12.54
N VAL A 281 -10.50 27.40 -12.27
CA VAL A 281 -10.06 26.11 -12.84
C VAL A 281 -10.97 24.98 -12.35
N GLU A 282 -11.41 25.07 -11.09
CA GLU A 282 -12.44 24.20 -10.52
C GLU A 282 -13.70 24.99 -10.21
N THR A 283 -14.85 24.49 -10.67
CA THR A 283 -16.14 25.10 -10.35
C THR A 283 -16.68 24.45 -9.08
N LEU A 284 -16.57 25.15 -7.95
CA LEU A 284 -17.03 24.69 -6.64
C LEU A 284 -18.15 25.60 -6.13
N LYS A 285 -19.42 25.24 -6.39
CA LYS A 285 -20.56 25.86 -5.69
C LYS A 285 -20.95 25.01 -4.50
N PHE A 286 -20.51 25.41 -3.31
CA PHE A 286 -20.69 24.67 -2.05
C PHE A 286 -22.15 24.25 -1.78
N ALA A 287 -23.13 25.11 -2.12
CA ALA A 287 -24.55 24.84 -1.94
C ALA A 287 -25.10 23.72 -2.86
N TYR A 288 -24.47 23.48 -4.00
CA TYR A 288 -24.85 22.44 -4.97
C TYR A 288 -23.88 21.25 -4.95
N ALA A 289 -22.97 21.21 -3.98
CA ALA A 289 -22.04 20.11 -3.85
C ALA A 289 -22.82 18.80 -3.55
N PRO A 290 -22.51 17.69 -4.24
CA PRO A 290 -23.18 16.41 -4.04
C PRO A 290 -22.67 15.72 -2.77
N TRP A 291 -23.05 16.27 -1.61
CA TRP A 291 -22.61 15.82 -0.29
C TRP A 291 -22.85 14.33 -0.04
N GLY A 292 -24.00 13.79 -0.46
CA GLY A 292 -24.34 12.38 -0.29
C GLY A 292 -23.30 11.45 -0.95
N PRO A 293 -23.12 11.51 -2.28
CA PRO A 293 -22.10 10.72 -2.97
C PRO A 293 -20.66 10.99 -2.49
N MET A 294 -20.33 12.24 -2.14
CA MET A 294 -18.99 12.58 -1.65
C MET A 294 -18.68 11.96 -0.28
N VAL A 295 -19.61 12.08 0.68
CA VAL A 295 -19.47 11.46 2.00
C VAL A 295 -19.47 9.94 1.88
N GLY A 296 -20.32 9.38 1.00
CA GLY A 296 -20.30 7.95 0.69
C GLY A 296 -18.95 7.48 0.18
N ALA A 297 -18.38 8.17 -0.81
CA ALA A 297 -17.04 7.87 -1.34
C ALA A 297 -15.97 7.95 -0.25
N ALA A 298 -16.00 8.98 0.58
CA ALA A 298 -15.04 9.17 1.66
C ALA A 298 -15.13 8.05 2.70
N LEU A 299 -16.34 7.71 3.17
CA LEU A 299 -16.56 6.63 4.14
C LEU A 299 -16.14 5.27 3.58
N LEU A 300 -16.42 5.00 2.31
CA LEU A 300 -16.00 3.77 1.63
C LEU A 300 -14.48 3.69 1.46
N SER A 301 -13.83 4.81 1.15
CA SER A 301 -12.37 4.92 1.10
C SER A 301 -11.74 4.68 2.48
N MET A 302 -12.33 5.23 3.55
CA MET A 302 -11.91 4.96 4.92
C MET A 302 -12.08 3.47 5.27
N ALA A 303 -13.23 2.89 4.94
CA ALA A 303 -13.50 1.47 5.15
C ALA A 303 -12.52 0.58 4.37
N PHE A 304 -12.16 0.96 3.14
CA PHE A 304 -11.13 0.28 2.34
C PHE A 304 -9.76 0.33 3.02
N ASN A 305 -9.31 1.51 3.45
CA ASN A 305 -8.04 1.67 4.18
C ASN A 305 -8.03 0.84 5.48
N PHE A 306 -9.14 0.84 6.21
CA PHE A 306 -9.29 0.02 7.41
C PHE A 306 -9.18 -1.48 7.10
N THR A 307 -9.86 -1.93 6.04
CA THR A 307 -9.85 -3.35 5.63
C THR A 307 -8.45 -3.79 5.17
N ILE A 308 -7.69 -2.91 4.51
CA ILE A 308 -6.27 -3.14 4.19
C ILE A 308 -5.46 -3.32 5.47
N ASN A 309 -5.54 -2.36 6.40
CA ASN A 309 -4.76 -2.40 7.63
C ASN A 309 -5.09 -3.64 8.46
N PHE A 310 -6.37 -3.96 8.59
CA PHE A 310 -6.83 -5.15 9.30
C PHE A 310 -6.48 -6.45 8.59
N GLY A 311 -6.60 -6.49 7.26
CA GLY A 311 -6.28 -7.69 6.49
C GLY A 311 -4.78 -7.97 6.44
N ILE A 312 -3.90 -6.96 6.46
CA ILE A 312 -2.46 -7.17 6.66
C ILE A 312 -2.17 -7.64 8.10
N ALA A 313 -2.95 -7.19 9.08
CA ALA A 313 -2.81 -7.58 10.49
C ALA A 313 -3.22 -9.01 10.81
N LEU A 314 -4.26 -9.49 10.13
CA LEU A 314 -4.85 -10.80 10.39
C LEU A 314 -4.42 -11.86 9.38
N LEU A 315 -4.15 -11.44 8.15
CA LEU A 315 -3.97 -12.31 7.00
C LEU A 315 -2.65 -11.99 6.28
N ASN A 316 -2.40 -12.72 5.19
CA ASN A 316 -1.26 -12.45 4.34
C ASN A 316 -1.55 -11.22 3.45
N PRO A 317 -0.59 -10.29 3.26
CA PRO A 317 -0.71 -9.18 2.30
C PRO A 317 -1.17 -9.60 0.89
N LEU A 318 -0.88 -10.84 0.47
CA LEU A 318 -1.36 -11.40 -0.79
C LEU A 318 -2.90 -11.43 -0.88
N VAL A 319 -3.60 -11.69 0.23
CA VAL A 319 -5.09 -11.70 0.29
C VAL A 319 -5.65 -10.32 -0.06
N ILE A 320 -5.03 -9.25 0.45
CA ILE A 320 -5.43 -7.88 0.16
C ILE A 320 -5.25 -7.57 -1.32
N SER A 321 -4.11 -7.95 -1.89
CA SER A 321 -3.85 -7.74 -3.31
C SER A 321 -4.86 -8.47 -4.21
N VAL A 322 -5.27 -9.70 -3.83
CA VAL A 322 -6.35 -10.42 -4.53
C VAL A 322 -7.69 -9.69 -4.43
N GLY A 323 -8.03 -9.14 -3.26
CA GLY A 323 -9.23 -8.30 -3.10
C GLY A 323 -9.24 -7.07 -4.01
N MET A 324 -8.10 -6.38 -4.12
CA MET A 324 -7.95 -5.25 -5.05
C MET A 324 -8.11 -5.68 -6.51
N LEU A 325 -7.58 -6.85 -6.88
CA LEU A 325 -7.73 -7.43 -8.22
C LEU A 325 -9.19 -7.74 -8.56
N CYS A 326 -9.94 -8.36 -7.63
CA CYS A 326 -11.37 -8.62 -7.78
C CYS A 326 -12.20 -7.33 -7.92
N GLY A 327 -11.68 -6.19 -7.46
CA GLY A 327 -12.30 -4.89 -7.65
C GLY A 327 -12.40 -4.45 -9.12
N ILE A 328 -11.51 -4.93 -10.01
CA ILE A 328 -11.51 -4.57 -11.44
C ILE A 328 -12.74 -5.14 -12.17
N PRO A 329 -12.99 -6.47 -12.19
CA PRO A 329 -14.18 -7.01 -12.84
C PRO A 329 -15.47 -6.52 -12.16
N LEU A 330 -15.44 -6.30 -10.84
CA LEU A 330 -16.58 -5.73 -10.13
C LEU A 330 -16.92 -4.31 -10.62
N ASN A 331 -15.93 -3.46 -10.88
CA ASN A 331 -16.16 -2.15 -11.49
C ASN A 331 -16.81 -2.29 -12.87
N THR A 332 -16.33 -3.22 -13.70
CA THR A 332 -16.89 -3.49 -15.03
C THR A 332 -18.36 -3.90 -14.97
N VAL A 333 -18.73 -4.79 -14.05
CA VAL A 333 -20.13 -5.17 -13.86
C VAL A 333 -20.99 -3.96 -13.48
N ILE A 334 -20.51 -3.10 -12.57
CA ILE A 334 -21.25 -1.89 -12.18
C ILE A 334 -21.36 -0.90 -13.34
N ASP A 335 -20.30 -0.69 -14.12
CA ASP A 335 -20.33 0.21 -15.28
C ASP A 335 -21.27 -0.30 -16.39
N ILE A 336 -21.37 -1.62 -16.61
CA ILE A 336 -22.35 -2.21 -17.53
C ILE A 336 -23.77 -1.97 -17.02
N LEU A 337 -24.05 -2.28 -15.75
CA LEU A 337 -25.40 -2.25 -15.19
C LEU A 337 -25.94 -0.82 -14.98
N PHE A 338 -25.10 0.10 -14.49
CA PHE A 338 -25.55 1.42 -14.05
C PHE A 338 -25.13 2.56 -14.99
N ARG A 339 -24.17 2.32 -15.90
CA ARG A 339 -23.64 3.36 -16.79
C ARG A 339 -23.76 3.03 -18.27
N GLY A 340 -24.36 1.88 -18.60
CA GLY A 340 -24.62 1.47 -19.98
C GLY A 340 -23.34 1.33 -20.79
N LEU A 341 -22.25 0.87 -20.17
CA LEU A 341 -20.99 0.64 -20.87
C LEU A 341 -21.17 -0.48 -21.92
N GLU A 342 -21.03 -0.13 -23.20
CA GLU A 342 -20.91 -1.11 -24.28
C GLU A 342 -19.52 -1.75 -24.18
N THR A 343 -19.47 -3.02 -23.79
CA THR A 343 -18.20 -3.74 -23.65
C THR A 343 -17.67 -4.15 -25.01
N THR A 344 -16.65 -3.45 -25.49
CA THR A 344 -15.91 -3.82 -26.70
C THR A 344 -14.90 -4.94 -26.39
N THR A 345 -14.62 -5.77 -27.41
CA THR A 345 -13.65 -6.88 -27.31
C THR A 345 -12.26 -6.41 -26.89
N LEU A 346 -11.81 -5.23 -27.36
CA LEU A 346 -10.52 -4.64 -27.01
C LEU A 346 -10.41 -4.33 -25.52
N PHE A 347 -11.44 -3.70 -24.93
CA PHE A 347 -11.49 -3.47 -23.49
C PHE A 347 -11.38 -4.76 -22.66
N ILE A 348 -12.10 -5.83 -23.06
CA ILE A 348 -12.06 -7.12 -22.36
C ILE A 348 -10.67 -7.73 -22.45
N VAL A 349 -10.10 -7.81 -23.67
CA VAL A 349 -8.75 -8.36 -23.89
C VAL A 349 -7.70 -7.57 -23.10
N GLY A 350 -7.74 -6.25 -23.17
CA GLY A 350 -6.80 -5.38 -22.45
C GLY A 350 -6.92 -5.50 -20.93
N THR A 351 -8.15 -5.57 -20.40
CA THR A 351 -8.38 -5.79 -18.96
C THR A 351 -7.88 -7.16 -18.51
N CYS A 352 -8.13 -8.21 -19.29
CA CYS A 352 -7.61 -9.57 -19.02
C CYS A 352 -6.07 -9.61 -18.99
N LEU A 353 -5.41 -8.91 -19.92
CA LEU A 353 -3.94 -8.81 -19.94
C LEU A 353 -3.38 -8.14 -18.67
N ILE A 354 -4.04 -7.07 -18.20
CA ILE A 354 -3.63 -6.39 -16.96
C ILE A 354 -3.87 -7.26 -15.72
N ILE A 355 -5.01 -7.95 -15.65
CA ILE A 355 -5.31 -8.89 -14.57
C ILE A 355 -4.25 -10.01 -14.52
N LEU A 356 -3.92 -10.57 -15.69
CA LEU A 356 -2.88 -11.60 -15.81
C LEU A 356 -1.51 -11.08 -15.36
N SER A 357 -1.14 -9.87 -15.78
CA SER A 357 0.09 -9.22 -15.33
C SER A 357 0.17 -9.09 -13.80
N PHE A 358 -0.91 -8.61 -13.18
CA PHE A 358 -0.98 -8.43 -11.74
C PHE A 358 -0.86 -9.77 -11.00
N LEU A 359 -1.53 -10.82 -11.49
CA LEU A 359 -1.42 -12.18 -10.96
C LEU A 359 0.01 -12.70 -11.00
N LEU A 360 0.69 -12.54 -12.14
CA LEU A 360 2.08 -12.99 -12.29
C LEU A 360 3.02 -12.25 -11.33
N ILE A 361 2.85 -10.94 -11.14
CA ILE A 361 3.68 -10.17 -10.18
C ILE A 361 3.51 -10.64 -8.74
N ILE A 362 2.30 -11.05 -8.36
CA ILE A 362 1.97 -11.47 -6.99
C ILE A 362 2.61 -12.81 -6.62
N ILE A 363 2.89 -13.66 -7.62
CA ILE A 363 3.44 -14.98 -7.37
C ILE A 363 4.86 -14.87 -6.78
N PRO A 364 5.12 -15.44 -5.59
CA PRO A 364 6.45 -15.42 -4.98
C PRO A 364 7.35 -16.48 -5.63
N TYR A 365 7.87 -16.17 -6.82
CA TYR A 365 8.77 -17.06 -7.59
C TYR A 365 10.00 -17.53 -6.80
N ASP A 366 10.51 -16.69 -5.90
CA ASP A 366 11.68 -17.00 -5.07
C ASP A 366 11.42 -18.17 -4.10
N LYS A 367 10.16 -18.36 -3.68
CA LYS A 367 9.74 -19.50 -2.84
C LYS A 367 9.42 -20.75 -3.63
N LEU A 368 9.15 -20.61 -4.94
CA LEU A 368 8.75 -21.72 -5.80
C LEU A 368 9.93 -22.54 -6.34
N LYS A 369 11.18 -22.19 -6.00
CA LYS A 369 12.40 -22.86 -6.51
C LYS A 369 12.37 -23.08 -8.04
N LEU A 370 11.71 -22.19 -8.78
CA LEU A 370 11.62 -22.23 -10.24
C LEU A 370 12.87 -21.68 -10.92
N ASN A 371 13.74 -21.00 -10.17
CA ASN A 371 15.14 -20.89 -10.57
C ASN A 371 15.81 -22.22 -10.28
N GLY A 372 15.93 -23.04 -11.32
CA GLY A 372 16.92 -24.10 -11.38
C GLY A 372 18.30 -23.47 -11.24
N ASN A 373 18.75 -23.25 -10.01
CA ASN A 373 20.18 -23.19 -9.74
C ASN A 373 20.71 -24.58 -10.07
N ILE A 374 21.22 -24.74 -11.28
CA ILE A 374 22.02 -25.88 -11.71
C ILE A 374 23.16 -25.98 -10.70
N THR A 375 22.96 -26.85 -9.70
CA THR A 375 24.02 -27.18 -8.75
C THR A 375 24.84 -28.24 -9.46
N ARG A 376 25.95 -27.85 -10.08
CA ARG A 376 26.84 -28.81 -10.74
C ARG A 376 27.64 -29.53 -9.67
N CYS A 377 27.11 -30.64 -9.17
CA CYS A 377 27.85 -31.52 -8.27
C CYS A 377 28.93 -32.26 -9.07
N THR A 378 30.16 -31.75 -9.09
CA THR A 378 31.32 -32.53 -9.53
C THR A 378 31.81 -33.42 -8.38
N LYS A 379 31.76 -34.75 -8.57
CA LYS A 379 32.43 -35.70 -7.67
C LYS A 379 33.94 -35.51 -7.80
N ASN A 380 34.61 -35.24 -6.69
CA ASN A 380 36.06 -35.21 -6.65
C ASN A 380 36.56 -36.65 -6.39
N ASP A 381 37.20 -37.25 -7.40
CA ASP A 381 37.49 -38.70 -7.47
C ASP A 381 38.55 -39.20 -6.47
N LYS A 382 39.06 -38.32 -5.59
CA LYS A 382 40.12 -38.63 -4.62
C LYS A 382 39.67 -38.65 -3.15
N THR A 383 38.50 -38.09 -2.83
CA THR A 383 38.03 -37.99 -1.42
C THR A 383 36.57 -38.37 -1.22
N GLY A 384 35.82 -38.70 -2.28
CA GLY A 384 34.42 -39.18 -2.17
C GLY A 384 33.41 -38.16 -1.64
N ALA A 385 33.83 -36.95 -1.26
CA ALA A 385 32.95 -35.89 -0.77
C ALA A 385 32.42 -35.03 -1.94
N ALA A 386 31.11 -34.79 -1.95
CA ALA A 386 30.47 -33.87 -2.88
C ALA A 386 30.64 -32.43 -2.37
N VAL A 387 31.31 -31.59 -3.15
CA VAL A 387 31.41 -30.15 -2.88
C VAL A 387 30.34 -29.43 -3.70
N CYS A 388 29.35 -28.86 -3.02
CA CYS A 388 28.36 -27.96 -3.63
C CYS A 388 28.80 -26.52 -3.37
N GLU A 389 29.26 -25.83 -4.41
CA GLU A 389 29.56 -24.40 -4.33
C GLU A 389 28.37 -23.59 -4.88
N LYS A 390 27.96 -22.55 -4.16
CA LYS A 390 26.96 -21.58 -4.65
C LYS A 390 27.69 -20.59 -5.57
N LEU A 391 27.31 -20.57 -6.85
CA LEU A 391 27.64 -19.46 -7.75
C LEU A 391 26.73 -18.27 -7.48
#